data_AF-A0A9X4BG04-F1
#
_entry.id   AF-A0A9X4BG04-F1
#
_cell.length_a   1.000
_cell.length_b   1.000
_cell.length_c   1.000
_cell.angle_alpha   90.00
_cell.angle_beta   90.00
_cell.angle_gamma   90.00
#
_symmetry.space_group_name_H-M   'P 1'
#
loop_
_entity.id
_entity.type
_entity.pdbx_description
1 polymer ?
#
loop_
_entity_poly.entity_id
_entity_poly.type
_entity_poly.pdbx_seq_one_letter_code
_entity_poly.pdbx_strand_id
1 'polypeptide(L)'
;MKPVYFPILKAKDAEFDALLKAPEAVSRAMIPLFEIPRFNPDLKKYQDDLHAKATFLSELSRKIGELRSGMFAMFDTYHWQNPGEKVETGEHHLSHLFNALKSYGVHAVL
;
A
#
# COMPACT_ATOMS: atom_id res chain seq x y z
N MET A 1 12.89 -4.40 -22.38
CA MET A 1 11.47 -3.99 -22.25
C MET A 1 11.42 -2.64 -21.56
N LYS A 2 10.67 -1.67 -22.09
CA LYS A 2 10.36 -0.43 -21.36
C LYS A 2 9.26 -0.75 -20.33
N PRO A 3 9.40 -0.39 -19.05
CA PRO A 3 8.33 -0.57 -18.08
C PRO A 3 7.10 0.22 -18.55
N VAL A 4 5.96 -0.47 -18.63
CA VAL A 4 4.69 0.14 -19.02
C VAL A 4 4.03 0.65 -17.74
N TYR A 5 3.84 1.96 -17.67
CA TYR A 5 3.11 2.61 -16.60
C TYR A 5 1.62 2.25 -16.71
N PHE A 6 1.04 1.70 -15.64
CA PHE A 6 -0.38 1.35 -15.54
C PHE A 6 -1.01 2.22 -14.44
N PRO A 7 -1.64 3.36 -14.79
CA PRO A 7 -2.24 4.25 -13.80
C PRO A 7 -3.54 3.70 -13.23
N ILE A 8 -3.54 3.73 -11.89
CA ILE A 8 -4.63 3.91 -10.92
C ILE A 8 -5.71 2.83 -10.89
N LEU A 9 -5.44 1.91 -9.97
CA LEU A 9 -6.35 1.03 -9.30
C LEU A 9 -6.47 1.62 -7.87
N LYS A 10 -7.66 2.11 -7.48
CA LYS A 10 -7.95 2.53 -6.09
C LYS A 10 -7.84 1.32 -5.18
N ALA A 11 -6.73 1.07 -4.46
CA ALA A 11 -6.46 -0.16 -3.69
C ALA A 11 -7.70 -0.91 -3.12
N LYS A 12 -8.43 -1.59 -4.01
CA LYS A 12 -9.74 -2.21 -3.80
C LYS A 12 -9.52 -3.68 -4.01
N ASP A 13 -10.29 -4.51 -3.33
CA ASP A 13 -10.07 -5.96 -3.37
C ASP A 13 -10.08 -6.51 -4.82
N ALA A 14 -10.91 -5.95 -5.72
CA ALA A 14 -10.96 -6.32 -7.14
C ALA A 14 -9.64 -6.11 -7.91
N GLU A 15 -8.78 -5.21 -7.43
CA GLU A 15 -7.55 -4.80 -8.08
C GLU A 15 -6.36 -5.62 -7.61
N PHE A 16 -6.36 -5.94 -6.30
CA PHE A 16 -5.52 -7.00 -5.75
C PHE A 16 -5.82 -8.31 -6.47
N ASP A 17 -7.09 -8.64 -6.69
CA ASP A 17 -7.51 -9.82 -7.44
C ASP A 17 -7.03 -9.80 -8.90
N ALA A 18 -7.10 -8.65 -9.57
CA ALA A 18 -6.63 -8.51 -10.95
C ALA A 18 -5.12 -8.73 -11.05
N LEU A 19 -4.35 -8.15 -10.12
CA LEU A 19 -2.89 -8.31 -10.08
C LEU A 19 -2.49 -9.74 -9.69
N LEU A 20 -3.22 -10.36 -8.76
CA LEU A 20 -3.02 -11.76 -8.37
C LEU A 20 -3.26 -12.73 -9.53
N LYS A 21 -4.25 -12.44 -10.39
CA LYS A 21 -4.60 -13.25 -11.55
C LYS A 21 -3.82 -12.89 -12.81
N ALA A 22 -2.99 -11.85 -12.78
CA ALA A 22 -2.21 -11.42 -13.93
C ALA A 22 -1.16 -12.48 -14.29
N PRO A 23 -0.91 -12.74 -15.59
CA PRO A 23 0.16 -13.63 -16.00
C PRO A 23 1.51 -13.18 -15.42
N GLU A 24 2.36 -14.12 -15.00
CA GLU A 24 3.64 -13.81 -14.35
C GLU A 24 4.51 -12.87 -15.20
N ALA A 25 4.56 -13.10 -16.51
CA ALA A 25 5.30 -12.25 -17.46
C ALA A 25 4.80 -10.80 -17.45
N VAL A 26 3.50 -10.59 -17.29
CA VAL A 26 2.88 -9.26 -17.22
C VAL A 26 3.15 -8.63 -15.85
N SER A 27 2.98 -9.39 -14.76
CA SER A 27 3.24 -8.91 -13.39
C SER A 27 4.71 -8.49 -13.19
N ARG A 28 5.68 -9.25 -13.73
CA ARG A 28 7.11 -8.91 -13.65
C ARG A 28 7.50 -7.72 -14.53
N ALA A 29 6.74 -7.43 -15.58
CA ALA A 29 7.02 -6.36 -16.54
C ALA A 29 6.52 -4.97 -16.10
N MET A 30 5.72 -4.91 -15.03
CA MET A 30 5.09 -3.68 -14.54
C MET A 30 5.58 -3.30 -13.14
N ILE A 31 5.45 -2.02 -12.83
CA ILE A 31 5.57 -1.48 -11.48
C ILE A 31 4.21 -0.88 -11.14
N PRO A 32 3.39 -1.55 -10.30
CA PRO A 32 2.06 -1.04 -9.94
C PRO A 32 2.19 0.18 -9.03
N LEU A 33 1.28 1.14 -9.19
CA LEU A 33 1.08 2.26 -8.29
C LEU A 33 -0.16 1.99 -7.43
N PHE A 34 0.03 1.86 -6.12
CA PHE A 34 -1.07 1.69 -5.17
C PHE A 34 -1.50 3.04 -4.59
N GLU A 35 -2.73 3.48 -4.88
CA GLU A 35 -3.32 4.63 -4.18
C GLU A 35 -3.76 4.21 -2.78
N ILE A 36 -3.15 4.83 -1.77
CA ILE A 36 -3.40 4.53 -0.37
C ILE A 36 -4.65 5.29 0.08
N PRO A 37 -5.75 4.59 0.44
CA PRO A 37 -6.95 5.27 0.86
C PRO A 37 -6.71 5.98 2.20
N ARG A 38 -7.46 7.06 2.43
CA ARG A 38 -7.48 7.73 3.72
C ARG A 38 -8.02 6.76 4.78
N PHE A 39 -7.38 6.75 5.95
CA PHE A 39 -7.91 6.03 7.11
C PHE A 39 -9.31 6.55 7.48
N ASN A 40 -10.27 5.64 7.63
CA ASN A 40 -11.61 5.96 8.09
C ASN A 40 -11.79 5.47 9.55
N PRO A 41 -11.90 6.38 10.53
CA PRO A 41 -12.04 6.03 11.94
C PRO A 41 -13.37 5.36 12.28
N ASP A 42 -14.40 5.53 11.45
CA ASP A 42 -15.74 4.99 11.71
C ASP A 42 -15.85 3.49 11.37
N LEU A 43 -14.79 2.89 10.81
CA LEU A 43 -14.77 1.47 10.51
C LEU A 43 -14.75 0.64 11.80
N LYS A 44 -15.81 -0.16 12.00
CA LYS A 44 -15.97 -1.06 13.16
C LYS A 44 -14.73 -1.92 13.45
N LYS A 45 -14.00 -2.35 12.41
CA LYS A 45 -12.80 -3.18 12.58
C LYS A 45 -11.65 -2.52 13.34
N TYR A 46 -11.67 -1.20 13.50
CA TYR A 46 -10.61 -0.43 14.16
C TYR A 46 -11.07 0.30 15.43
N GLN A 47 -12.32 0.12 15.86
CA GLN A 47 -12.90 0.89 16.96
C GLN A 47 -12.18 0.67 18.31
N ASP A 48 -11.69 -0.55 18.54
CA ASP A 48 -10.99 -0.91 19.79
C ASP A 48 -9.46 -0.94 19.64
N ASP A 49 -8.94 -0.48 18.49
CA ASP A 49 -7.50 -0.48 18.20
C ASP A 49 -6.86 0.86 18.59
N LEU A 50 -6.00 0.82 19.61
CA LEU A 50 -5.22 1.99 20.07
C LEU A 50 -4.20 2.50 19.03
N HIS A 51 -3.90 1.71 18.00
CA HIS A 51 -2.96 2.04 16.93
C HIS A 51 -3.63 1.89 15.54
N ALA A 52 -4.90 2.25 15.44
CA ALA A 52 -5.75 2.01 14.28
C ALA A 52 -5.15 2.44 12.92
N LYS A 53 -4.50 3.60 12.82
CA LYS A 53 -3.84 4.05 11.57
C LYS A 53 -2.63 3.19 11.25
N ALA A 54 -1.78 2.91 12.23
CA ALA A 54 -0.62 2.03 12.05
C ALA A 54 -1.07 0.62 11.61
N THR A 55 -2.09 0.06 12.26
CA THR A 55 -2.68 -1.22 11.90
C THR A 55 -3.25 -1.20 10.49
N PHE A 56 -4.02 -0.17 10.12
CA PHE A 56 -4.56 -0.01 8.77
C PHE A 56 -3.46 -0.01 7.70
N LEU A 57 -2.40 0.79 7.89
CA LEU A 57 -1.29 0.85 6.95
C LEU A 57 -0.49 -0.46 6.91
N SER A 58 -0.32 -1.12 8.06
CA SER A 58 0.37 -2.41 8.15
C SER A 58 -0.42 -3.53 7.47
N GLU A 59 -1.74 -3.59 7.65
CA GLU A 59 -2.62 -4.53 6.96
C GLU A 59 -2.57 -4.35 5.44
N LEU A 60 -2.61 -3.10 4.97
CA LEU A 60 -2.48 -2.78 3.55
C LEU A 60 -1.10 -3.16 3.01
N SER A 61 -0.04 -2.85 3.75
CA SER A 61 1.34 -3.21 3.40
C SER A 61 1.52 -4.72 3.29
N ARG A 62 0.90 -5.49 4.20
CA ARG A 62 0.89 -6.95 4.15
C ARG A 62 0.23 -7.45 2.86
N LYS A 63 -0.98 -6.95 2.53
CA LYS A 63 -1.67 -7.33 1.28
C LYS A 63 -0.81 -7.05 0.04
N ILE A 64 -0.14 -5.89 0.01
CA ILE A 64 0.77 -5.55 -1.09
C ILE A 64 1.98 -6.48 -1.10
N GLY A 65 2.55 -6.78 0.08
CA GLY A 65 3.66 -7.71 0.26
C GLY A 65 3.36 -9.12 -0.25
N GLU A 66 2.17 -9.65 0.04
CA GLU A 66 1.70 -10.95 -0.46
C GLU A 66 1.71 -11.02 -2.00
N LEU A 67 1.46 -9.89 -2.68
CA LEU A 67 1.47 -9.81 -4.15
C LEU A 67 2.83 -9.44 -4.76
N ARG A 68 3.65 -8.67 -4.04
CA ARG A 68 4.84 -7.99 -4.58
C ARG A 68 6.12 -8.23 -3.78
N SER A 69 6.18 -9.29 -2.97
CA SER A 69 7.43 -9.66 -2.28
C SER A 69 8.57 -9.89 -3.27
N GLY A 70 9.71 -9.26 -3.04
CA GLY A 70 10.88 -9.25 -3.92
C GLY A 70 10.72 -8.41 -5.20
N MET A 71 9.59 -7.69 -5.36
CA MET A 71 9.28 -6.90 -6.55
C MET A 71 9.14 -5.41 -6.22
N PHE A 72 9.25 -4.58 -7.27
CA PHE A 72 9.02 -3.15 -7.16
C PHE A 72 7.52 -2.82 -7.07
N ALA A 73 7.19 -1.82 -6.26
CA ALA A 73 5.88 -1.20 -6.22
C ALA A 73 6.01 0.29 -5.88
N MET A 74 5.16 1.10 -6.48
CA MET A 74 4.96 2.51 -6.11
C MET A 74 3.72 2.63 -5.23
N PHE A 75 3.67 3.68 -4.41
CA PHE A 75 2.48 4.02 -3.65
C PHE A 75 2.29 5.53 -3.59
N ASP A 76 1.04 5.98 -3.51
CA ASP A 76 0.68 7.39 -3.40
C ASP A 76 -0.27 7.60 -2.21
N THR A 77 0.03 8.57 -1.36
CA THR A 77 -0.80 8.96 -0.21
C THR A 77 -1.57 10.26 -0.46
N TYR A 78 -1.87 10.63 -1.71
CA TYR A 78 -2.68 11.80 -2.08
C TYR A 78 -3.96 11.98 -1.23
N HIS A 79 -4.61 10.89 -0.83
CA HIS A 79 -5.81 10.92 0.01
C HIS A 79 -5.55 11.27 1.49
N TRP A 80 -4.30 11.22 1.95
CA TRP A 80 -3.83 11.67 3.26
C TRP A 80 -3.51 13.17 3.18
N GLN A 81 -4.56 13.98 3.19
CA GLN A 81 -4.51 15.42 2.88
C GLN A 81 -3.62 16.26 3.81
N ASN A 82 -3.26 15.76 4.99
CA ASN A 82 -2.34 16.46 5.89
C ASN A 82 -0.90 15.89 5.70
N PRO A 83 0.03 16.67 5.11
CA PRO A 83 1.40 16.20 4.86
C PRO A 83 2.21 15.92 6.13
N GLY A 84 1.73 16.33 7.31
CA GLY A 84 2.34 16.04 8.60
C GLY A 84 1.62 14.93 9.36
N GLU A 85 0.68 14.23 8.74
CA GLU A 85 -0.12 13.21 9.41
C GLU A 85 0.76 12.06 9.89
N LYS A 86 0.58 11.74 11.17
CA LYS A 86 1.31 10.69 11.88
C LYS A 86 0.36 9.57 12.27
N VAL A 87 0.92 8.37 12.36
CA VAL A 87 0.29 7.25 13.07
C VAL A 87 0.43 7.46 14.57
N GLU A 88 -0.24 6.63 15.37
CA GLU A 88 -0.38 6.78 16.81
C GLU A 88 0.97 6.72 17.55
N THR A 89 1.97 6.04 16.98
CA THR A 89 3.35 6.00 17.52
C THR A 89 4.12 7.31 17.34
N GLY A 90 3.57 8.29 16.61
CA GLY A 90 4.24 9.55 16.27
C GLY A 90 5.12 9.48 15.02
N GLU A 91 5.23 8.30 14.40
CA GLU A 91 5.87 8.12 13.10
C GLU A 91 5.03 8.77 11.99
N HIS A 92 5.69 9.36 11.00
CA HIS A 92 5.02 9.90 9.83
C HIS A 92 4.40 8.77 8.98
N HIS A 93 3.17 8.95 8.49
CA HIS A 93 2.45 7.87 7.78
C HIS A 93 3.20 7.33 6.55
N LEU A 94 3.88 8.19 5.77
CA LEU A 94 4.71 7.76 4.64
C LEU A 94 5.88 6.88 5.09
N SER A 95 6.54 7.27 6.18
CA SER A 95 7.68 6.53 6.72
C SER A 95 7.23 5.17 7.23
N HIS A 96 6.10 5.15 7.95
CA HIS A 96 5.49 3.93 8.46
C HIS A 96 5.15 2.95 7.32
N LEU A 97 4.47 3.46 6.29
CA LEU A 97 4.09 2.67 5.12
C LEU A 97 5.31 2.16 4.34
N PHE A 98 6.31 3.01 4.10
CA PHE A 98 7.55 2.64 3.42
C PHE A 98 8.29 1.53 4.17
N ASN A 99 8.42 1.67 5.50
CA ASN A 99 9.08 0.70 6.36
C ASN A 99 8.32 -0.63 6.41
N ALA A 100 6.98 -0.58 6.50
CA ALA A 100 6.13 -1.76 6.49
C ALA A 100 6.21 -2.50 5.15
N LEU A 101 6.13 -1.81 4.01
CA LEU A 101 6.30 -2.43 2.69
C LEU A 101 7.66 -3.11 2.55
N LYS A 102 8.72 -2.44 3.00
CA LYS A 102 10.08 -2.98 2.99
C LYS A 102 10.21 -4.22 3.87
N SER A 103 9.56 -4.27 5.04
CA SER A 103 9.59 -5.44 5.93
C SER A 103 8.87 -6.66 5.34
N TYR A 104 7.89 -6.45 4.46
CA TYR A 104 7.25 -7.50 3.66
C TYR A 104 8.02 -7.85 2.36
N GLY A 105 9.22 -7.31 2.18
CA GLY A 105 10.10 -7.60 1.05
C GLY A 105 9.75 -6.85 -0.23
N VAL A 106 8.89 -5.84 -0.18
CA VAL A 106 8.56 -5.01 -1.35
C VAL A 106 9.67 -3.97 -1.56
N HIS A 107 10.12 -3.82 -2.80
CA HIS A 107 11.04 -2.74 -3.19
C HIS A 107 10.21 -1.47 -3.46
N ALA A 108 9.86 -0.78 -2.38
CA ALA A 108 9.05 0.42 -2.46
C ALA A 108 9.82 1.59 -3.11
N VAL A 109 9.22 2.21 -4.12
CA VAL A 109 9.75 3.37 -4.84
C VAL A 109 8.75 4.52 -4.77
N LEU A 110 9.23 5.72 -4.45
CA LEU A 110 8.45 6.96 -4.38
C LEU A 110 8.47 7.67 -5.73
#